data_AF-A0A2T2U1Y4-F1
#
_entry.id   AF-A0A2T2U1Y4-F1
#
_cell.length_a   1.000
_cell.length_b   1.000
_cell.length_c   1.000
_cell.angle_alpha   90.00
_cell.angle_beta   90.00
_cell.angle_gamma   90.00
#
_symmetry.space_group_name_H-M   'P 1'
#
loop_
_entity.id
_entity.type
_entity.pdbx_description
1 polymer ?
#
loop_
_entity_poly.entity_id
_entity_poly.type
_entity_poly.pdbx_seq_one_letter_code
_entity_poly.pdbx_strand_id
1 'polypeptide(L)' 'PIQERVLSATEEVATQEGYDYVFDKSKKVLFMYARDEHNLNDSVLRELGISPSQETEGR' A
#
# COMPACT_ATOMS: atom_id res chain seq x y z
N PRO A 1 17.01 6.15 0.23
CA PRO A 1 17.21 4.80 -0.35
C PRO A 1 16.00 3.88 -0.26
N ILE A 2 15.57 3.41 0.91
CA ILE A 2 14.40 2.50 1.00
C ILE A 2 13.07 3.23 0.77
N GLN A 3 12.93 4.46 1.28
CA GLN A 3 11.71 5.24 1.10
C GLN A 3 11.42 5.56 -0.38
N GLU A 4 12.46 5.85 -1.17
CA GLU A 4 12.33 6.02 -2.62
C GLU A 4 11.84 4.73 -3.30
N ARG A 5 12.36 3.56 -2.91
CA ARG A 5 11.91 2.27 -3.47
C ARG A 5 10.45 2.00 -3.14
N VAL A 6 10.03 2.27 -1.89
CA VAL A 6 8.63 2.13 -1.48
C VAL A 6 7.74 3.10 -2.24
N LEU A 7 8.18 4.35 -2.42
CA LEU A 7 7.44 5.35 -3.19
C LEU A 7 7.26 4.90 -4.64
N SER A 8 8.33 4.51 -5.33
CA SER A 8 8.24 4.07 -6.72
C SER A 8 7.37 2.82 -6.90
N ALA A 9 7.47 1.83 -5.99
CA ALA A 9 6.59 0.66 -6.01
C ALA A 9 5.12 1.04 -5.77
N THR A 10 4.87 2.02 -4.90
CA THR A 10 3.52 2.53 -4.64
C THR A 10 2.94 3.26 -5.86
N GLU A 11 3.74 4.10 -6.52
CA GLU A 11 3.37 4.81 -7.75
C GLU A 11 3.05 3.84 -8.89
N GLU A 12 3.86 2.80 -9.07
CA GLU A 12 3.65 1.74 -10.07
C GLU A 12 2.34 1.00 -9.83
N VAL A 13 2.13 0.49 -8.60
CA VAL A 13 0.89 -0.22 -8.21
C VAL A 13 -0.34 0.69 -8.35
N ALA A 14 -0.26 1.94 -7.88
CA ALA A 14 -1.36 2.89 -7.99
C ALA A 14 -1.73 3.17 -9.45
N THR A 15 -0.72 3.34 -10.32
CA THR A 15 -0.92 3.56 -11.75
C THR A 15 -1.56 2.35 -12.43
N GLN A 16 -1.07 1.14 -12.13
CA GLN A 16 -1.59 -0.11 -12.72
C GLN A 16 -3.02 -0.41 -12.27
N GLU A 17 -3.35 -0.15 -11.00
CA GLU A 17 -4.67 -0.42 -10.43
C GLU A 17 -5.65 0.77 -10.58
N GLY A 18 -5.19 1.91 -11.10
CA GLY A 18 -6.02 3.07 -11.43
C GLY A 18 -6.41 3.96 -10.24
N TYR A 19 -5.54 4.06 -9.23
CA TYR A 19 -5.73 4.97 -8.08
C TYR A 19 -5.09 6.33 -8.33
N ASP A 20 -5.88 7.39 -8.15
CA ASP A 20 -5.38 8.77 -8.24
C ASP A 20 -4.61 9.21 -6.97
N TYR A 21 -4.89 8.59 -5.83
CA TYR A 21 -4.32 8.96 -4.53
C TYR A 21 -4.04 7.73 -3.68
N VAL A 22 -2.88 7.73 -3.01
CA VAL A 22 -2.52 6.75 -1.98
C VAL A 22 -2.19 7.49 -0.69
N PHE A 23 -2.76 7.03 0.42
CA PHE A 23 -2.52 7.62 1.74
C PHE A 23 -1.90 6.60 2.70
N ASP A 24 -0.90 7.06 3.46
CA ASP A 24 -0.28 6.26 4.51
C ASP A 24 -1.14 6.27 5.79
N LYS A 25 -1.78 5.13 6.08
CA LYS A 25 -2.62 4.94 7.29
C LYS A 25 -1.85 5.06 8.61
N SER A 26 -0.51 5.00 8.62
CA SER A 26 0.30 5.21 9.82
C SER A 26 0.37 6.68 10.26
N LYS A 27 0.00 7.62 9.37
CA LYS A 27 -0.02 9.05 9.66
C LYS A 27 -1.33 9.45 10.33
N LYS A 28 -1.32 10.59 11.04
CA LYS A 28 -2.50 11.18 11.66
C LYS A 28 -3.41 11.81 10.59
N VAL A 29 -4.09 10.97 9.81
CA VAL A 29 -5.08 11.35 8.81
C VAL A 29 -6.44 10.83 9.27
N LEU A 30 -7.47 11.69 9.24
CA LEU A 30 -8.84 11.28 9.53
C LEU A 30 -9.44 10.62 8.29
N PHE A 31 -9.68 9.32 8.36
CA PHE A 31 -10.50 8.61 7.38
C PHE A 31 -11.89 8.39 7.97
N MET A 32 -12.93 8.89 7.31
CA MET A 32 -14.31 8.57 7.69
C MET A 32 -14.64 7.10 7.41
N TYR A 33 -14.09 6.56 6.32
CA TYR A 33 -14.24 5.18 5.89
C TYR A 33 -13.14 4.82 4.87
N ALA A 34 -12.64 3.60 4.91
CA ALA A 34 -11.76 3.03 3.90
C ALA A 34 -12.08 1.54 3.77
N ARG A 35 -12.29 1.05 2.54
CA ARG A 35 -12.49 -0.37 2.27
C ARG A 35 -11.16 -1.10 2.30
N ASP A 36 -11.14 -2.31 2.85
CA ASP A 36 -9.92 -3.13 2.89
C ASP A 36 -9.46 -3.57 1.50
N GLU A 37 -10.38 -3.70 0.54
CA GLU A 37 -10.07 -4.01 -0.87
C GLU A 37 -9.21 -2.92 -1.56
N HIS A 38 -9.16 -1.70 -1.02
CA HIS A 38 -8.29 -0.63 -1.50
C HIS A 38 -6.96 -0.53 -0.73
N ASN A 39 -6.65 -1.53 0.12
CA ASN A 39 -5.37 -1.58 0.81
C ASN A 39 -4.27 -2.12 -0.11
N LEU A 40 -3.33 -1.25 -0.47
CA LEU A 40 -2.27 -1.59 -1.42
C LEU A 40 -1.05 -2.27 -0.80
N ASN A 41 -1.02 -2.48 0.52
CA ASN A 41 0.16 -2.98 1.23
C ASN A 41 0.75 -4.23 0.58
N ASP A 42 -0.07 -5.24 0.31
CA ASP A 42 0.39 -6.51 -0.27
C ASP A 42 0.84 -6.36 -1.73
N SER A 43 0.16 -5.53 -2.52
CA SER A 43 0.57 -5.23 -3.89
C SER A 43 1.92 -4.52 -3.91
N VAL A 44 2.14 -3.55 -3.02
CA VAL A 44 3.42 -2.83 -2.89
C VAL A 44 4.54 -3.75 -2.39
N LEU A 45 4.27 -4.62 -1.41
CA LEU A 45 5.24 -5.62 -0.96
C LEU A 45 5.63 -6.58 -2.08
N ARG A 46 4.66 -7.07 -2.86
CA ARG A 46 4.89 -7.93 -4.02
C ARG A 46 5.74 -7.22 -5.09
N GLU A 47 5.45 -5.95 -5.38
CA GLU A 47 6.24 -5.13 -6.31
C GLU A 47 7.70 -4.96 -5.84
N LEU A 48 7.92 -4.88 -4.53
CA LEU A 48 9.25 -4.87 -3.92
C LEU A 48 9.95 -6.24 -3.92
N GLY A 49 9.31 -7.30 -4.42
CA GLY A 49 9.81 -8.67 -4.42
C GLY A 49 9.70 -9.37 -3.06
N ILE A 50 8.87 -8.84 -2.15
CA ILE A 50 8.65 -9.38 -0.81
C ILE A 50 7.36 -10.20 -0.83
N SER A 51 7.43 -11.45 -0.38
CA SER A 51 6.24 -12.27 -0.19
C SER A 51 5.53 -11.84 1.11
N PRO A 52 4.31 -11.30 1.06
CA PRO A 52 3.57 -10.98 2.29
C PRO A 52 3.31 -12.28 3.05
N SER A 53 3.83 -12.37 4.27
CA SER A 53 3.52 -13.47 5.19
C SER A 53 2.05 -13.34 5.64
N GLN A 54 1.32 -14.45 5.63
CA GLN A 54 -0.13 -14.56 5.90
C GLN A 54 -0.56 -14.14 7.34
N GLU A 55 0.30 -13.49 8.13
CA GLU A 55 0.07 -13.24 9.56
C GLU A 55 -0.57 -11.89 9.90
N THR A 56 -0.88 -11.01 8.93
CA THR A 56 -1.37 -9.65 9.24
C THR A 56 -2.84 -9.38 8.90
N GLU A 57 -3.59 -10.34 8.35
CA GLU A 57 -5.03 -10.17 8.06
C GLU A 57 -5.95 -10.20 9.31
N GLY A 58 -5.39 -10.26 10.52
CA GLY A 58 -6.19 -10.46 11.72
C GLY A 58 -5.75 -9.65 12.93
N ARG A 59 -5.74 -8.31 12.85
CA ARG A 59 -5.91 -7.40 14.01
C ARG A 59 -6.51 -6.06 13.59
#